data_AF-H6QCV8-F1
#
_entry.id   AF-H6QCV8-F1
#
_cell.length_a   1.000
_cell.length_b   1.000
_cell.length_c   1.000
_cell.angle_alpha   90.00
_cell.angle_beta   90.00
_cell.angle_gamma   90.00
#
_symmetry.space_group_name_H-M   'P 1'
#
loop_
_entity.id
_entity.type
_entity.pdbx_description
1 polymer ?
#
loop_
_entity_poly.entity_id
_entity_poly.type
_entity_poly.pdbx_seq_one_letter_code
_entity_poly.pdbx_strand_id
1 'polypeptide(L)'
;MECEYIEVKDLRSSVYDPVNLYIFDSVSDILAVLRSEGFTEPTFHNPATLRGRKPDFVLAKPVVSIGPIDRIIGEVARYHLRLWLIEAEQGVFGNAHVDIPTPVGHAANHDWGRAIIVEVFLRHGYWAKYERCDNPRGFDGYVAKIFKKPHNIEL
;
A
#
# COMPACT_ATOMS: atom_id res chain seq x y z
N MET A 1 -19.05 -1.60 2.24
CA MET A 1 -17.97 -2.55 2.55
C MET A 1 -17.39 -2.11 3.88
N GLU A 2 -17.27 -3.00 4.85
CA GLU A 2 -16.61 -2.64 6.10
C GLU A 2 -15.11 -2.46 5.85
N CYS A 3 -14.54 -1.41 6.44
CA CYS A 3 -13.12 -1.15 6.33
C CYS A 3 -12.32 -2.17 7.12
N GLU A 4 -11.32 -2.74 6.48
CA GLU A 4 -10.33 -3.59 7.14
C GLU A 4 -9.14 -2.76 7.60
N TYR A 5 -8.54 -3.17 8.72
CA TYR A 5 -7.41 -2.48 9.31
C TYR A 5 -6.31 -3.47 9.65
N ILE A 6 -5.08 -3.01 9.50
CA ILE A 6 -3.92 -3.72 9.98
C ILE A 6 -3.53 -3.16 11.34
N GLU A 7 -3.12 -4.03 12.24
CA GLU A 7 -2.45 -3.63 13.48
C GLU A 7 -0.95 -3.57 13.19
N VAL A 8 -0.36 -2.38 13.27
CA VAL A 8 1.09 -2.15 13.18
C VAL A 8 1.65 -1.99 14.58
N LYS A 9 2.63 -2.82 14.93
CA LYS A 9 3.32 -2.72 16.23
C LYS A 9 4.51 -1.79 16.11
N ASP A 10 4.44 -0.67 16.82
CA ASP A 10 5.58 0.19 17.10
C ASP A 10 6.16 -0.15 18.48
N LEU A 11 7.35 0.35 18.80
CA LEU A 11 8.12 0.04 20.01
C LEU A 11 7.33 0.24 21.32
N ARG A 12 6.31 1.11 21.32
CA ARG A 12 5.56 1.50 22.52
C ARG A 12 4.03 1.38 22.40
N SER A 13 3.51 1.10 21.21
CA SER A 13 2.06 1.07 20.98
C SER A 13 1.69 0.31 19.70
N SER A 14 0.43 -0.12 19.62
CA SER A 14 -0.17 -0.56 18.35
C SER A 14 -0.88 0.61 17.68
N VAL A 15 -0.62 0.81 16.40
CA VAL A 15 -1.32 1.76 15.51
C VAL A 15 -2.16 0.97 14.53
N TYR A 16 -3.31 1.52 14.14
CA TYR A 16 -4.20 0.88 13.17
C TYR A 16 -4.18 1.64 11.86
N ASP A 17 -3.67 0.99 10.81
CA ASP A 17 -3.62 1.57 9.47
C ASP A 17 -4.71 0.94 8.60
N PRO A 18 -5.26 1.68 7.61
CA PRO A 18 -6.28 1.13 6.73
C PRO A 18 -5.68 0.09 5.77
N VAL A 19 -6.44 -0.98 5.50
CA VAL A 19 -6.29 -1.71 4.25
C VAL A 19 -6.82 -0.80 3.16
N ASN A 20 -5.93 -0.32 2.29
CA ASN A 20 -6.23 0.72 1.31
C ASN A 20 -6.11 0.24 -0.15
N LEU A 21 -5.83 -1.06 -0.34
CA LEU A 21 -5.78 -1.73 -1.63
C LEU A 21 -6.49 -3.09 -1.58
N TYR A 22 -7.25 -3.39 -2.63
CA TYR A 22 -7.70 -4.73 -2.97
C TYR A 22 -7.31 -5.01 -4.41
N ILE A 23 -6.46 -6.00 -4.65
CA ILE A 23 -5.95 -6.32 -5.98
C ILE A 23 -6.48 -7.69 -6.41
N PHE A 24 -7.32 -7.70 -7.43
CA PHE A 24 -7.98 -8.89 -7.98
C PHE A 24 -7.15 -9.44 -9.13
N ASP A 25 -6.05 -10.12 -8.78
CA ASP A 25 -5.20 -10.85 -9.72
C ASP A 25 -4.38 -11.90 -8.97
N SER A 26 -3.65 -12.74 -9.72
CA SER A 26 -2.70 -13.68 -9.13
C SER A 26 -1.56 -12.93 -8.44
N VAL A 27 -1.11 -13.45 -7.30
CA VAL A 27 0.05 -12.87 -6.58
C VAL A 27 1.30 -12.82 -7.46
N SER A 28 1.47 -13.78 -8.37
CA SER A 28 2.60 -13.81 -9.30
C SER A 28 2.61 -12.58 -10.21
N ASP A 29 1.46 -12.24 -10.81
CA ASP A 29 1.33 -11.09 -11.70
C ASP A 29 1.49 -9.77 -10.93
N ILE A 30 0.91 -9.69 -9.73
CA ILE A 30 1.04 -8.54 -8.83
C ILE A 30 2.51 -8.27 -8.51
N LEU A 31 3.26 -9.31 -8.11
CA LEU A 31 4.68 -9.18 -7.79
C LEU A 31 5.53 -8.87 -9.03
N ALA A 32 5.17 -9.41 -10.20
CA ALA A 32 5.87 -9.11 -11.44
C ALA A 32 5.77 -7.61 -11.81
N VAL A 33 4.56 -7.05 -11.75
CA VAL A 33 4.32 -5.61 -11.96
C VAL A 33 5.13 -4.78 -10.97
N LEU A 34 5.01 -5.05 -9.67
CA LEU A 34 5.70 -4.28 -8.62
C LEU A 34 7.22 -4.36 -8.75
N ARG A 35 7.78 -5.53 -9.01
CA ARG A 35 9.23 -5.71 -9.17
C ARG A 35 9.76 -5.01 -10.43
N SER A 36 9.00 -5.02 -11.53
CA SER A 36 9.37 -4.29 -12.75
C SER A 36 9.44 -2.77 -12.53
N GLU A 37 8.68 -2.26 -11.56
CA GLU A 37 8.69 -0.87 -11.13
C GLU A 37 9.74 -0.59 -10.04
N GLY A 38 10.60 -1.55 -9.70
CA GLY A 38 11.69 -1.38 -8.75
C GLY A 38 11.29 -1.51 -7.28
N PHE A 39 10.14 -2.11 -6.96
CA PHE A 39 9.82 -2.50 -5.59
C PHE A 39 10.61 -3.76 -5.20
N THR A 40 11.25 -3.71 -4.03
CA THR A 40 12.06 -4.79 -3.48
C THR A 40 11.73 -5.03 -2.01
N GLU A 41 12.18 -6.15 -1.45
CA GLU A 41 12.02 -6.40 -0.02
C GLU A 41 12.87 -5.41 0.81
N PRO A 42 12.31 -4.74 1.84
CA PRO A 42 13.08 -3.84 2.68
C PRO A 42 13.92 -4.61 3.70
N THR A 43 15.06 -4.04 4.10
CA THR A 43 15.90 -4.58 5.18
C THR A 43 15.20 -4.58 6.53
N PHE A 44 14.29 -3.62 6.76
CA PHE A 44 13.55 -3.48 8.01
C PHE A 44 12.13 -2.97 7.75
N HIS A 45 11.18 -3.48 8.53
CA HIS A 45 9.80 -2.98 8.58
C HIS A 45 9.16 -3.27 9.93
N ASN A 46 8.26 -2.40 10.37
CA ASN A 46 7.49 -2.65 11.60
C ASN A 46 6.57 -3.87 11.42
N PRO A 47 6.49 -4.78 12.41
CA PRO A 47 5.57 -5.90 12.37
C PRO A 47 4.14 -5.41 12.20
N ALA A 48 3.41 -6.02 11.27
CA ALA A 48 2.02 -5.71 11.02
C ALA A 48 1.19 -6.99 10.93
N THR A 49 -0.07 -6.93 11.33
CA THR A 49 -1.00 -8.04 11.15
C THR A 49 -2.35 -7.60 10.61
N LEU A 50 -2.94 -8.40 9.75
CA LEU A 50 -4.33 -8.31 9.32
C LEU A 50 -5.05 -9.55 9.84
N ARG A 51 -6.10 -9.37 10.66
CA ARG A 51 -6.84 -10.48 11.28
C ARG A 51 -5.90 -11.49 12.00
N GLY A 52 -4.87 -10.97 12.67
CA GLY A 52 -3.85 -11.76 13.38
C GLY A 52 -2.78 -12.43 12.50
N ARG A 53 -2.86 -12.31 11.17
CA ARG A 53 -1.86 -12.86 10.24
C ARG A 53 -0.84 -11.82 9.80
N LYS A 54 0.44 -12.21 9.71
CA LYS A 54 1.51 -11.40 9.12
C LYS A 54 1.30 -11.24 7.60
N PRO A 55 1.83 -10.16 6.99
CA PRO A 55 1.83 -10.02 5.54
C PRO A 55 2.63 -11.16 4.89
N ASP A 56 2.16 -11.64 3.76
CA ASP A 56 2.86 -12.64 2.94
C ASP A 56 4.01 -11.98 2.17
N PHE A 57 3.87 -10.69 1.84
CA PHE A 57 4.93 -9.90 1.19
C PHE A 57 5.03 -8.50 1.79
N VAL A 58 6.26 -8.05 1.98
CA VAL A 58 6.58 -6.66 2.32
C VAL A 58 7.54 -6.12 1.27
N LEU A 59 7.18 -4.99 0.68
CA LEU A 59 7.89 -4.37 -0.42
C LEU A 59 8.12 -2.89 -0.11
N ALA A 60 9.21 -2.35 -0.62
CA ALA A 60 9.55 -0.95 -0.54
C ALA A 60 10.22 -0.48 -1.82
N LYS A 61 10.12 0.83 -2.06
CA LYS A 61 10.82 1.51 -3.15
C LYS A 61 11.27 2.88 -2.66
N PRO A 62 12.54 3.28 -2.88
CA PRO A 62 12.95 4.65 -2.56
C PRO A 62 12.18 5.65 -3.42
N VAL A 63 11.70 6.73 -2.82
CA VAL A 63 11.12 7.86 -3.54
C VAL A 63 12.27 8.73 -4.00
N VAL A 64 12.43 8.93 -5.31
CA VAL A 64 13.47 9.82 -5.83
C VAL A 64 13.00 11.27 -5.64
N SER A 65 13.48 11.89 -4.57
CA SER A 65 13.40 13.34 -4.26
C SER A 65 11.99 13.94 -4.25
N ILE A 66 11.41 14.11 -3.05
CA ILE A 66 10.22 14.95 -2.81
C ILE A 66 10.59 16.43 -2.58
N GLY A 67 11.69 16.89 -3.20
CA GLY A 67 12.15 18.28 -3.16
C GLY A 67 13.36 18.52 -2.26
N PRO A 68 13.63 19.79 -1.85
CA PRO A 68 14.85 20.15 -1.11
C PRO A 68 14.90 19.60 0.32
N ILE A 69 13.78 19.11 0.87
CA ILE A 69 13.68 18.63 2.25
C ILE A 69 14.52 17.35 2.48
N ASP A 70 14.52 16.42 1.53
CA ASP A 70 15.27 15.16 1.65
C ASP A 70 16.79 15.40 1.75
N ARG A 71 17.28 16.52 1.19
CA ARG A 71 18.68 16.94 1.29
C ARG A 71 19.03 17.53 2.65
N ILE A 72 18.04 18.04 3.39
CA ILE A 72 18.24 18.72 4.69
C ILE A 72 18.33 17.70 5.83
N ILE A 73 17.52 16.65 5.77
CA ILE A 73 17.44 15.63 6.83
C ILE A 73 18.20 14.34 6.49
N GLY A 74 18.67 14.18 5.25
CA GLY A 74 19.44 13.00 4.83
C GLY A 74 18.61 11.70 4.75
N GLU A 75 17.30 11.79 4.96
CA GLU A 75 16.38 10.65 4.89
C GLU A 75 15.63 10.68 3.56
N VAL A 76 15.74 9.58 2.83
CA VAL A 76 15.01 9.36 1.58
C VAL A 76 13.61 8.89 1.96
N ALA A 77 12.58 9.62 1.52
CA ALA A 77 11.21 9.14 1.62
C ALA A 77 11.08 7.75 0.98
N ARG A 78 10.31 6.86 1.60
CA ARG A 78 10.18 5.47 1.12
C ARG A 78 8.73 5.12 0.90
N TYR A 79 8.47 4.49 -0.23
CA TYR A 79 7.23 3.73 -0.40
C TYR A 79 7.34 2.45 0.41
N HIS A 80 6.28 2.14 1.14
CA HIS A 80 6.10 0.88 1.84
C HIS A 80 4.77 0.25 1.40
N LEU A 81 4.82 -1.04 1.10
CA LEU A 81 3.68 -1.85 0.68
C LEU A 81 3.71 -3.17 1.44
N ARG A 82 2.59 -3.53 2.05
CA ARG A 82 2.37 -4.83 2.69
C ARG A 82 1.21 -5.52 1.98
N LEU A 83 1.36 -6.80 1.67
CA LEU A 83 0.38 -7.60 0.95
C LEU A 83 0.00 -8.85 1.75
N TRP A 84 -1.28 -9.15 1.81
CA TRP A 84 -1.86 -10.35 2.42
C TRP A 84 -2.66 -11.14 1.38
N LEU A 85 -2.38 -12.44 1.29
CA LEU A 85 -3.12 -13.41 0.51
C LEU A 85 -4.25 -13.98 1.36
N ILE A 86 -5.47 -13.57 1.03
CA ILE A 86 -6.68 -14.06 1.68
C ILE A 86 -7.37 -15.01 0.72
N GLU A 87 -7.06 -16.31 0.83
CA GLU A 87 -7.52 -17.36 -0.10
C GLU A 87 -9.05 -17.36 -0.29
N ALA A 88 -9.81 -17.09 0.78
CA ALA A 88 -11.26 -17.05 0.75
C ALA A 88 -11.85 -15.90 -0.08
N GLU A 89 -11.07 -14.86 -0.38
CA GLU A 89 -11.56 -13.60 -0.96
C GLU A 89 -11.06 -13.35 -2.39
N GLN A 90 -10.43 -14.35 -3.02
CA GLN A 90 -9.96 -14.30 -4.42
C GLN A 90 -9.23 -13.00 -4.80
N GLY A 91 -8.37 -12.51 -3.90
CA GLY A 91 -7.63 -11.28 -4.11
C GLY A 91 -6.55 -11.05 -3.06
N VAL A 92 -5.79 -9.98 -3.27
CA VAL A 92 -4.70 -9.56 -2.40
C VAL A 92 -5.09 -8.28 -1.67
N PHE A 93 -4.98 -8.32 -0.35
CA PHE A 93 -5.26 -7.20 0.54
C PHE A 93 -3.96 -6.42 0.71
N GLY A 94 -4.02 -5.09 0.61
CA GLY A 94 -2.81 -4.28 0.67
C GLY A 94 -2.94 -3.06 1.57
N ASN A 95 -1.82 -2.73 2.21
CA ASN A 95 -1.60 -1.45 2.87
C ASN A 95 -0.38 -0.80 2.23
N ALA A 96 -0.58 0.37 1.62
CA ALA A 96 0.46 1.19 1.02
C ALA A 96 0.56 2.56 1.70
N HIS A 97 1.76 3.06 1.90
CA HIS A 97 2.01 4.43 2.34
C HIS A 97 3.36 4.95 1.85
N VAL A 98 3.50 6.27 1.86
CA VAL A 98 4.78 6.95 1.77
C VAL A 98 5.18 7.38 3.17
N ASP A 99 6.36 6.98 3.60
CA ASP A 99 6.96 7.53 4.79
C ASP A 99 7.53 8.91 4.46
N ILE A 100 6.83 9.95 4.93
CA ILE A 100 7.27 11.34 4.81
C ILE A 100 8.15 11.66 6.01
N PRO A 101 9.42 12.02 5.80
CA PRO A 101 10.28 12.42 6.90
C PRO A 101 9.74 13.65 7.65
N THR A 102 9.94 13.66 8.96
CA THR A 102 9.56 14.73 9.89
C THR A 102 10.69 14.96 10.90
N PRO A 103 10.70 16.07 11.66
CA PRO A 103 11.73 16.31 12.67
C PRO A 103 11.80 15.24 13.78
N VAL A 104 10.78 14.40 13.93
CA VAL A 104 10.66 13.39 15.02
C VAL A 104 10.59 11.95 14.51
N GLY A 105 10.87 11.71 13.22
CA GLY A 105 10.75 10.39 12.58
C GLY A 105 10.00 10.47 11.26
N HIS A 106 9.16 9.50 10.95
CA HIS A 106 8.38 9.48 9.70
C HIS A 106 6.88 9.52 9.98
N ALA A 107 6.13 10.19 9.09
CA ALA A 107 4.68 10.18 9.06
C ALA A 107 4.19 9.43 7.82
N ALA A 108 3.36 8.40 8.03
CA ALA A 108 2.79 7.61 6.94
C ALA A 108 1.70 8.39 6.20
N ASN A 109 1.86 8.55 4.89
CA ASN A 109 0.84 9.10 4.00
C ASN A 109 0.23 7.98 3.13
N HIS A 110 -0.93 7.49 3.57
CA HIS A 110 -1.66 6.40 2.92
C HIS A 110 -2.31 6.82 1.59
N ASP A 111 -2.69 8.08 1.44
CA ASP A 111 -3.32 8.56 0.21
C ASP A 111 -2.34 8.57 -0.96
N TRP A 112 -1.12 9.07 -0.72
CA TRP A 112 -0.05 9.05 -1.72
C TRP A 112 0.40 7.62 -2.01
N GLY A 113 0.56 6.78 -1.00
CA GLY A 113 0.91 5.37 -1.18
C GLY A 113 -0.10 4.64 -2.05
N ARG A 114 -1.40 4.80 -1.75
CA ARG A 114 -2.50 4.20 -2.53
C ARG A 114 -2.50 4.71 -3.97
N ALA A 115 -2.42 6.02 -4.18
CA ALA A 115 -2.42 6.63 -5.51
C ALA A 115 -1.30 6.10 -6.40
N ILE A 116 -0.11 5.89 -5.82
CA ILE A 116 1.07 5.47 -6.58
C ILE A 116 1.02 3.99 -6.94
N ILE A 117 0.52 3.14 -6.05
CA ILE A 117 0.26 1.74 -6.42
C ILE A 117 -0.79 1.68 -7.52
N VAL A 118 -1.88 2.46 -7.43
CA VAL A 118 -2.86 2.54 -8.50
C VAL A 118 -2.21 2.97 -9.82
N GLU A 119 -1.40 4.03 -9.82
CA GLU A 119 -0.72 4.52 -11.01
C GLU A 119 0.20 3.46 -11.63
N VAL A 120 0.97 2.74 -10.81
CA VAL A 120 1.78 1.59 -11.22
C VAL A 120 0.91 0.59 -11.97
N PHE A 121 -0.20 0.14 -11.39
CA PHE A 121 -1.05 -0.86 -12.04
C PHE A 121 -1.73 -0.32 -13.31
N LEU A 122 -2.15 0.96 -13.34
CA LEU A 122 -2.71 1.59 -14.54
C LEU A 122 -1.71 1.59 -15.71
N ARG A 123 -0.43 1.87 -15.47
CA ARG A 123 0.63 1.80 -16.50
C ARG A 123 0.83 0.40 -17.06
N HIS A 124 0.45 -0.63 -16.30
CA HIS A 124 0.55 -2.05 -16.69
C HIS A 124 -0.78 -2.62 -17.19
N GLY A 125 -1.74 -1.76 -17.59
CA GLY A 125 -2.98 -2.18 -18.24
C GLY A 125 -4.10 -2.63 -17.30
N TYR A 126 -3.97 -2.34 -16.00
CA TYR A 126 -5.03 -2.56 -15.02
C TYR A 126 -5.96 -1.36 -14.93
N TRP A 127 -7.10 -1.57 -14.30
CA TRP A 127 -8.09 -0.56 -13.97
C TRP A 127 -8.23 -0.46 -12.46
N ALA A 128 -8.62 0.71 -11.97
CA ALA A 128 -8.85 0.93 -10.55
C ALA A 128 -10.19 1.63 -10.30
N LYS A 129 -10.87 1.22 -9.23
CA LYS A 129 -12.06 1.87 -8.70
C LYS A 129 -11.80 2.25 -7.25
N TYR A 130 -12.02 3.52 -6.91
CA TYR A 130 -12.01 3.95 -5.52
C TYR A 130 -13.40 3.76 -4.91
N GLU A 131 -13.44 3.10 -3.76
CA GLU A 131 -14.65 2.99 -2.96
C GLU A 131 -14.43 3.68 -1.62
N ARG A 132 -15.40 4.52 -1.25
CA ARG A 132 -15.40 5.19 0.05
C ARG A 132 -15.55 4.13 1.13
N CYS A 133 -14.74 4.28 2.16
CA CYS A 133 -14.72 3.43 3.32
C CYS A 133 -15.04 4.31 4.53
N ASP A 134 -16.31 4.29 4.93
CA ASP A 134 -16.81 5.06 6.08
C ASP A 134 -16.39 4.39 7.38
N ASN A 135 -15.86 5.19 8.32
CA ASN A 135 -15.31 4.66 9.56
C ASN A 135 -15.75 5.45 10.80
N PRO A 136 -16.30 4.81 11.83
CA PRO A 136 -16.58 5.45 13.12
C PRO A 136 -15.33 5.88 13.92
N ARG A 137 -14.13 5.41 13.59
CA ARG A 137 -12.86 5.76 14.27
C ARG A 137 -12.15 6.99 13.68
N GLY A 138 -12.75 7.67 12.70
CA GLY A 138 -12.20 8.89 12.10
C GLY A 138 -11.04 8.66 11.12
N PHE A 139 -10.78 7.41 10.74
CA PHE A 139 -9.85 7.06 9.65
C PHE A 139 -10.59 6.97 8.30
N ASP A 140 -11.47 7.94 8.02
CA ASP A 140 -12.23 7.98 6.77
C ASP A 140 -11.26 7.98 5.58
N GLY A 141 -11.44 7.03 4.67
CA GLY A 141 -10.53 6.84 3.55
C GLY A 141 -11.17 6.14 2.36
N TYR A 142 -10.43 6.08 1.27
CA TYR A 142 -10.80 5.29 0.11
C TYR A 142 -9.99 4.00 0.06
N VAL A 143 -10.62 2.92 -0.36
CA VAL A 143 -9.91 1.71 -0.80
C VAL A 143 -9.86 1.69 -2.31
N ALA A 144 -8.69 1.44 -2.89
CA ALA A 144 -8.57 1.22 -4.32
C ALA A 144 -8.71 -0.27 -4.64
N LYS A 145 -9.72 -0.60 -5.44
CA LYS A 145 -9.90 -1.91 -6.03
C LYS A 145 -9.23 -1.94 -7.39
N ILE A 146 -8.22 -2.78 -7.58
CA ILE A 146 -7.41 -2.89 -8.79
C ILE A 146 -7.71 -4.23 -9.45
N PHE A 147 -7.97 -4.23 -10.75
CA PHE A 147 -8.34 -5.42 -11.52
C PHE A 147 -7.83 -5.30 -12.96
N LYS A 148 -7.55 -6.42 -13.62
CA LYS A 148 -7.20 -6.38 -15.05
C LYS A 148 -8.35 -5.78 -15.85
N LYS A 149 -8.02 -4.98 -16.88
CA LYS A 149 -9.03 -4.44 -17.80
C LYS A 149 -9.85 -5.62 -18.37
N PRO A 150 -11.19 -5.59 -18.29
CA PRO A 150 -12.00 -6.59 -18.97
C PRO A 150 -11.69 -6.56 -20.47
N HIS A 151 -11.48 -7.73 -21.08
CA HIS A 151 -11.16 -7.83 -22.51
C HIS A 151 -12.24 -7.25 -23.46
N ASN A 152 -13.43 -6.89 -22.94
CA ASN A 152 -14.60 -6.50 -23.73
C ASN A 152 -15.11 -5.07 -23.43
N ILE A 153 -14.22 -4.09 -23.28
CA ILE A 153 -14.64 -2.67 -23.30
C ILE A 153 -13.97 -2.01 -24.50
N GLU A 154 -14.65 -2.09 -25.65
CA GLU A 154 -14.53 -1.10 -26.71
C GLU A 154 -15.09 0.22 -26.17
N LEU A 155 -14.32 1.30 -26.29
CA LEU A 155 -14.73 2.67 -25.93
C LEU A 155 -15.52 3.30 -27.06
#